data_AF-A0ABD5DVV0-F1
#
_entry.id   AF-A0ABD5DVV0-F1
#
_cell.length_a   1.000
_cell.length_b   1.000
_cell.length_c   1.000
_cell.angle_alpha   90.00
_cell.angle_beta   90.00
_cell.angle_gamma   90.00
#
_symmetry.space_group_name_H-M   'P 1'
#
loop_
_entity.id
_entity.type
_entity.pdbx_description
1 polymer ?
#
loop_
_entity_poly.entity_id
_entity_poly.type
_entity_poly.pdbx_seq_one_letter_code
_entity_poly.pdbx_strand_id
1 'polypeptide(L)'
;SQTWVSTLNMICLLGATPVMIDVDNDNLMITPAAVEAAITSRTKAIIPVHYAGAPADIDAIRAVGERHGISVIEDAAHAAGTHYKG
;
A
#
# COMPACT_ATOMS: atom_id res chain seq x y z
N SER A 1 8.83 5.89 -5.85
CA SER A 1 7.44 5.54 -5.47
C SER A 1 6.62 5.46 -6.75
N GLN A 2 5.69 4.50 -6.89
CA GLN A 2 5.07 4.19 -8.19
C GLN A 2 3.61 3.68 -8.02
N THR A 3 2.65 4.30 -8.73
CA THR A 3 1.27 3.79 -8.94
C THR A 3 0.53 4.68 -9.96
N TRP A 4 -0.73 4.38 -10.28
CA TRP A 4 -1.62 5.27 -11.03
C TRP A 4 -2.17 6.40 -10.14
N VAL A 5 -2.36 7.59 -10.74
CA VAL A 5 -2.71 8.81 -10.02
C VAL A 5 -4.05 8.72 -9.26
N SER A 6 -4.97 7.83 -9.66
CA SER A 6 -6.26 7.67 -9.01
C SER A 6 -6.15 7.30 -7.53
N THR A 7 -5.16 6.50 -7.14
CA THR A 7 -4.92 6.13 -5.73
C THR A 7 -4.69 7.37 -4.88
N LEU A 8 -3.90 8.34 -5.37
CA LEU A 8 -3.59 9.59 -4.68
C LEU A 8 -4.74 10.60 -4.77
N ASN A 9 -5.39 10.69 -5.93
CA ASN A 9 -6.48 11.64 -6.15
C ASN A 9 -7.62 11.46 -5.16
N MET A 10 -8.00 10.22 -4.85
CA MET A 10 -9.06 9.96 -3.87
C MET A 10 -8.67 10.40 -2.46
N ILE A 11 -7.40 10.24 -2.06
CA ILE A 11 -6.89 10.70 -0.76
C ILE A 11 -6.98 12.23 -0.68
N CYS A 12 -6.49 12.91 -1.73
CA CYS A 12 -6.52 14.37 -1.79
C CYS A 12 -7.96 14.92 -1.85
N LEU A 13 -8.86 14.28 -2.60
CA LEU A 13 -10.26 14.69 -2.74
C LEU A 13 -11.02 14.62 -1.40
N LEU A 14 -10.66 13.67 -0.54
CA LEU A 14 -11.19 13.54 0.82
C LEU A 14 -10.56 14.54 1.82
N GLY A 15 -9.64 15.40 1.37
CA GLY A 15 -8.94 16.38 2.21
C GLY A 15 -7.81 15.79 3.06
N ALA A 16 -7.39 14.54 2.78
CA ALA A 16 -6.27 13.91 3.45
C ALA A 16 -4.94 14.20 2.73
N THR A 17 -3.82 13.94 3.42
CA THR A 17 -2.47 14.09 2.86
C THR A 17 -1.91 12.72 2.49
N PRO A 18 -1.66 12.42 1.21
CA PRO A 18 -0.96 11.19 0.85
C PRO A 18 0.50 11.24 1.30
N VAL A 19 0.97 10.16 1.90
CA VAL A 19 2.39 9.93 2.19
C VAL A 19 2.86 8.82 1.28
N MET A 20 3.61 9.16 0.23
CA MET A 20 4.18 8.16 -0.68
C MET A 20 5.46 7.60 -0.07
N ILE A 21 5.58 6.27 -0.13
CA ILE A 21 6.80 5.54 0.20
C ILE A 21 7.39 4.94 -1.08
N ASP A 22 8.69 4.70 -1.07
CA ASP A 22 9.36 4.13 -2.22
C ASP A 22 9.04 2.64 -2.39
N VAL A 23 9.23 2.16 -3.62
CA VAL A 23 9.07 0.74 -3.97
C VAL A 23 10.43 0.06 -4.02
N ASP A 24 10.44 -1.24 -3.86
CA ASP A 24 11.58 -2.07 -4.20
C ASP A 24 11.81 -2.03 -5.73
N ASN A 25 13.05 -1.81 -6.16
CA ASN A 25 13.36 -1.64 -7.59
C ASN A 25 13.25 -2.94 -8.39
N ASP A 26 13.33 -4.11 -7.74
CA ASP A 26 13.31 -5.40 -8.43
C ASP A 26 11.87 -5.88 -8.67
N ASN A 27 10.93 -5.52 -7.80
CA ASN A 27 9.54 -6.01 -7.87
C ASN A 27 8.46 -4.92 -7.91
N LEU A 28 8.83 -3.64 -7.75
CA LEU A 28 7.93 -2.48 -7.78
C LEU A 28 6.84 -2.48 -6.70
N MET A 29 7.02 -3.26 -5.63
CA MET A 29 6.14 -3.28 -4.46
C MET A 29 6.75 -2.52 -3.30
N ILE A 30 5.88 -2.03 -2.42
CA ILE A 30 6.30 -1.48 -1.13
C ILE A 30 6.68 -2.60 -0.16
N THR A 31 7.61 -2.32 0.76
CA THR A 31 8.02 -3.28 1.79
C THR A 31 7.33 -2.99 3.13
N PRO A 32 7.09 -4.00 3.99
CA PRO A 32 6.55 -3.79 5.34
C PRO A 32 7.42 -2.85 6.18
N ALA A 33 8.75 -2.90 6.01
CA ALA A 33 9.68 -2.01 6.70
C ALA A 33 9.52 -0.56 6.25
N ALA A 34 9.36 -0.30 4.94
CA ALA A 34 9.12 1.03 4.42
C ALA A 34 7.76 1.59 4.88
N VAL A 35 6.74 0.74 4.97
CA VAL A 35 5.43 1.10 5.55
C VAL A 35 5.60 1.51 7.01
N GLU A 36 6.21 0.67 7.83
CA GLU A 36 6.36 0.91 9.27
C GLU A 36 7.17 2.18 9.56
N ALA A 37 8.22 2.45 8.78
CA ALA A 37 9.03 3.66 8.89
C ALA A 37 8.27 4.96 8.54
N ALA A 38 7.20 4.89 7.73
CA ALA A 38 6.42 6.04 7.31
C ALA A 38 5.18 6.31 8.18
N ILE A 39 4.89 5.43 9.15
CA ILE A 39 3.75 5.62 10.05
C ILE A 39 4.00 6.82 10.98
N THR A 40 2.95 7.61 11.17
CA THR A 40 2.92 8.73 12.12
C THR A 40 1.62 8.67 12.92
N SER A 41 1.50 9.52 13.94
CA SER A 41 0.24 9.69 14.69
C SER A 41 -0.95 10.17 13.83
N ARG A 42 -0.69 10.66 12.61
CA ARG A 42 -1.73 11.08 11.66
C ARG A 42 -2.12 10.00 10.66
N THR A 43 -1.42 8.88 10.59
CA THR A 43 -1.70 7.82 9.60
C THR A 43 -3.05 7.17 9.90
N LYS A 44 -3.91 7.06 8.87
CA LYS A 44 -5.27 6.50 8.98
C LYS A 44 -5.53 5.26 8.14
N ALA A 45 -4.78 5.09 7.05
CA ALA A 45 -4.85 3.94 6.18
C ALA A 45 -3.49 3.67 5.54
N ILE A 46 -3.23 2.40 5.23
CA ILE A 46 -2.12 1.93 4.40
C ILE A 46 -2.73 1.37 3.12
N ILE A 47 -2.24 1.82 1.95
CA ILE A 47 -2.82 1.46 0.65
C ILE A 47 -1.72 0.82 -0.22
N PRO A 48 -1.43 -0.48 -0.06
CA PRO A 48 -0.55 -1.20 -0.98
C PRO A 48 -1.21 -1.33 -2.36
N VAL A 49 -0.40 -1.27 -3.41
CA VAL A 49 -0.84 -1.48 -4.79
C VAL A 49 -0.24 -2.80 -5.28
N HIS A 50 -1.08 -3.67 -5.83
CA HIS A 50 -0.63 -4.89 -6.50
C HIS A 50 -0.19 -4.54 -7.93
N TYR A 51 0.99 -3.95 -8.05
CA TYR A 51 1.47 -3.35 -9.29
C TYR A 51 1.62 -4.38 -10.41
N ALA A 52 1.17 -4.02 -11.61
CA ALA A 52 1.17 -4.89 -12.80
C ALA A 52 0.58 -6.31 -12.59
N GLY A 53 -0.31 -6.48 -11.61
CA GLY A 53 -0.92 -7.77 -11.27
C GLY A 53 -0.04 -8.68 -10.41
N ALA A 54 1.16 -8.25 -10.02
CA ALA A 54 1.95 -8.97 -9.03
C ALA A 54 1.45 -8.64 -7.61
N PRO A 55 1.31 -9.63 -6.72
CA PRO A 55 0.84 -9.38 -5.37
C PRO A 55 1.96 -8.81 -4.49
N ALA A 56 1.69 -7.69 -3.80
CA ALA A 56 2.50 -7.26 -2.66
C ALA A 56 2.45 -8.31 -1.53
N ASP A 57 3.41 -8.27 -0.60
CA ASP A 57 3.44 -9.15 0.58
C ASP A 57 2.36 -8.74 1.60
N ILE A 58 1.11 -9.06 1.28
CA ILE A 58 -0.04 -8.49 1.98
C ILE A 58 -0.17 -8.96 3.42
N ASP A 59 0.24 -10.19 3.74
CA ASP A 59 0.23 -10.68 5.12
C ASP A 59 1.18 -9.87 6.00
N ALA A 60 2.39 -9.60 5.51
CA ALA A 60 3.35 -8.81 6.27
C ALA A 60 2.92 -7.35 6.41
N ILE A 61 2.31 -6.76 5.38
CA ILE A 61 1.77 -5.39 5.42
C ILE A 61 0.57 -5.30 6.37
N ARG A 62 -0.34 -6.28 6.35
CA ARG A 62 -1.47 -6.37 7.30
C ARG A 62 -0.99 -6.51 8.72
N ALA A 63 0.05 -7.31 8.97
CA ALA A 63 0.64 -7.43 10.30
C ALA A 63 1.19 -6.08 10.82
N VAL A 64 1.76 -5.22 9.94
CA VAL A 64 2.13 -3.85 10.32
C VAL A 64 0.88 -3.03 10.68
N GLY A 65 -0.14 -3.06 9.82
CA GLY A 65 -1.41 -2.37 10.08
C GLY A 65 -2.04 -2.75 11.42
N GLU A 66 -2.10 -4.05 11.74
CA GLU A 66 -2.63 -4.57 13.00
C GLU A 66 -1.84 -4.07 14.23
N ARG A 67 -0.50 -4.11 14.19
CA ARG A 67 0.34 -3.62 15.30
C ARG A 67 0.09 -2.15 15.64
N HIS A 68 -0.24 -1.34 14.64
CA HIS A 68 -0.45 0.10 14.77
C HIS A 68 -1.93 0.51 14.80
N GLY A 69 -2.87 -0.45 14.71
CA GLY A 69 -4.30 -0.18 14.64
C GLY A 69 -4.74 0.61 13.39
N ILE A 70 -4.04 0.43 12.27
CA ILE A 70 -4.27 1.12 11.00
C ILE A 70 -4.86 0.14 9.97
N SER A 71 -5.94 0.54 9.30
CA SER A 71 -6.57 -0.27 8.26
C SER A 71 -5.70 -0.38 7.00
N VAL A 72 -5.67 -1.56 6.39
CA VAL A 72 -5.02 -1.80 5.10
C VAL A 72 -6.10 -1.92 4.01
N ILE A 73 -5.97 -1.13 2.94
CA ILE A 73 -6.90 -1.11 1.80
C ILE A 73 -6.09 -1.48 0.56
N GLU A 74 -6.34 -2.65 -0.01
CA GLU A 74 -5.62 -3.11 -1.20
C GLU A 74 -6.10 -2.38 -2.47
N ASP A 75 -5.18 -1.75 -3.20
CA ASP A 75 -5.43 -1.31 -4.56
C ASP A 75 -5.11 -2.46 -5.53
N ALA A 76 -6.16 -3.21 -5.85
CA ALA A 76 -6.13 -4.36 -6.74
C ALA A 76 -6.56 -4.03 -8.17
N ALA A 77 -6.48 -2.77 -8.61
CA ALA A 77 -6.95 -2.36 -9.94
C ALA A 77 -6.27 -3.12 -11.10
N HIS A 78 -5.00 -3.49 -10.96
CA HIS A 78 -4.26 -4.31 -11.93
C HIS A 78 -4.32 -5.82 -11.64
N ALA A 79 -4.89 -6.24 -10.50
CA ALA A 79 -4.70 -7.57 -9.94
C ALA A 79 -5.93 -8.48 -10.08
N ALA A 80 -6.77 -8.23 -11.07
CA ALA A 80 -7.83 -9.15 -11.43
C ALA A 80 -7.23 -10.50 -11.88
N GLY A 81 -7.53 -11.57 -11.15
CA GLY A 81 -6.96 -12.90 -11.41
C GLY A 81 -5.59 -13.16 -10.75
N THR A 82 -5.09 -12.24 -9.92
CA THR A 82 -3.88 -12.46 -9.13
C THR A 82 -4.16 -13.41 -7.97
N HIS A 83 -3.25 -14.35 -7.75
CA HIS A 83 -3.25 -15.26 -6.60
C HIS A 83 -2.11 -14.91 -5.66
N TYR A 84 -2.35 -14.96 -4.35
CA TYR A 84 -1.33 -14.81 -3.32
C TYR A 84 -1.35 -16.04 -2.43
N LYS A 85 -0.24 -16.77 -2.41
CA LYS A 85 -0.07 -18.06 -1.70
C LYS A 85 -0.96 -19.22 -2.18
N GLY A 86 -1.34 -19.22 -3.46
CA GLY A 86 -2.05 -20.33 -4.11
C GLY A 86 -3.30 -19.90 -4.82
#